data_AF-A0A2E3XRM4-F1
#
_entry.id   AF-A0A2E3XRM4-F1
#
_cell.length_a   1.000
_cell.length_b   1.000
_cell.length_c   1.000
_cell.angle_alpha   90.00
_cell.angle_beta   90.00
_cell.angle_gamma   90.00
#
_symmetry.space_group_name_H-M   'P 1'
#
loop_
_entity.id
_entity.type
_entity.pdbx_description
1 polymer ?
#
loop_
_entity_poly.entity_id
_entity_poly.type
_entity_poly.pdbx_seq_one_letter_code
_entity_poly.pdbx_strand_id
1 'polypeptide(L)'
;MLGFSSCSSDPLPEAEPVKAKAVVAKPVWFNVPKRFSTPNRLGDIETHPFFDLNAYRIKDTTEVSYYLVTPKDSEHQYKLDMVSGQRYLRHTFCKHDDVWEEYEGSINKPNFAQGIIPRLMDQSGQPQQIWVFGDKTQFFTSKKELKVQSQRAIVIGGVVLQYCDNYPCKSNSEWLSRLVLIGINPFDKLYEGVKSLKDLKEKVDWEYTLAFAENGFGRNISGPLSEPAYRIGGEIDKKDVLDFAFENGHLFSFDEINSLRKNCFSLYDYIWKGQKLARLESQKRRKATDEYAKKYEKRAKIIRDLKSFQTRTVIDDNTRYQLDEDDKNLQNLEFEEFWLKLINKYSGRMKTCFDFVRPANSKLDRERTWFFAYVQNWINLEELGYFYSCSRRSWLENPMIAKGKRKYPKHETSGCSARDLDLGFEQAVTIMSSLSSALRSHYRFIEYDGRPGGSHELLFTWVPDNGKRLACDARALEEKESLFPEDISWKTFNSRKRNSRYDIIR
;
A
#
# COMPACT_ATOMS: atom_id res chain seq x y z
N MET A 1 -45.22 -63.72 -40.93
CA MET A 1 -44.97 -62.81 -39.79
C MET A 1 -43.50 -62.45 -39.82
N LEU A 2 -43.17 -61.22 -40.21
CA LEU A 2 -41.80 -60.67 -40.17
C LEU A 2 -41.69 -59.80 -38.92
N GLY A 3 -40.85 -60.23 -37.97
CA GLY A 3 -40.54 -59.47 -36.76
C GLY A 3 -39.45 -58.45 -37.03
N PHE A 4 -39.74 -57.18 -36.80
CA PHE A 4 -38.75 -56.10 -36.80
C PHE A 4 -38.01 -56.09 -35.46
N SER A 5 -36.69 -56.27 -35.51
CA SER A 5 -35.76 -56.06 -34.39
C SER A 5 -35.55 -54.55 -34.20
N SER A 6 -35.94 -54.06 -33.03
CA SER A 6 -35.70 -52.68 -32.57
C SER A 6 -34.24 -52.54 -32.12
N CYS A 7 -33.48 -51.65 -32.77
CA CYS A 7 -32.17 -51.23 -32.31
C CYS A 7 -32.34 -50.07 -31.32
N SER A 8 -32.29 -50.37 -30.03
CA SER A 8 -32.11 -49.37 -28.96
C SER A 8 -30.62 -49.02 -28.88
N SER A 9 -30.23 -47.88 -29.43
CA SER A 9 -28.90 -47.31 -29.17
C SER A 9 -28.92 -46.64 -27.80
N ASP A 10 -28.19 -47.21 -26.84
CA ASP A 10 -27.98 -46.57 -25.55
C ASP A 10 -27.38 -45.16 -25.76
N PRO A 11 -27.91 -44.12 -25.08
CA PRO A 11 -27.36 -42.78 -25.17
C PRO A 11 -25.92 -42.79 -24.65
N LEU A 12 -25.00 -42.26 -25.46
CA LEU A 12 -23.61 -42.07 -25.07
C LEU A 12 -23.56 -41.28 -23.74
N PRO A 13 -22.71 -41.69 -22.78
CA PRO A 13 -22.58 -40.98 -21.52
C PRO A 13 -22.20 -39.52 -21.80
N GLU A 14 -22.96 -38.58 -21.24
CA GLU A 14 -22.65 -37.15 -21.30
C GLU A 14 -21.21 -36.94 -20.82
N ALA A 15 -20.38 -36.36 -21.69
CA ALA A 15 -19.01 -36.03 -21.33
C ALA A 15 -19.02 -35.10 -20.12
N GLU A 16 -18.33 -35.48 -19.04
CA GLU A 16 -18.23 -34.63 -17.86
C GLU A 16 -17.72 -33.25 -18.26
N PRO A 17 -18.33 -32.17 -17.76
CA PRO A 17 -17.92 -30.81 -18.10
C PRO A 17 -16.46 -30.63 -17.69
N VAL A 18 -15.61 -30.22 -18.65
CA VAL A 18 -14.19 -29.96 -18.44
C VAL A 18 -14.05 -28.82 -17.42
N LYS A 19 -13.88 -29.18 -16.14
CA LYS A 19 -13.65 -28.20 -15.07
C LYS A 19 -12.23 -27.66 -15.22
N ALA A 20 -12.12 -26.34 -15.28
CA ALA A 20 -10.85 -25.64 -15.25
C ALA A 20 -10.01 -26.08 -14.05
N LYS A 21 -8.79 -26.56 -14.28
CA LYS A 21 -7.83 -26.75 -13.18
C LYS A 21 -7.27 -25.38 -12.81
N ALA A 22 -7.71 -24.84 -11.68
CA ALA A 22 -7.11 -23.67 -11.07
C ALA A 22 -5.62 -23.96 -10.74
N VAL A 23 -4.76 -22.97 -10.95
CA VAL A 23 -3.34 -23.10 -10.61
C VAL A 23 -3.14 -22.60 -9.20
N VAL A 24 -2.85 -23.53 -8.29
CA VAL A 24 -2.54 -23.24 -6.89
C VAL A 24 -1.10 -22.73 -6.79
N ALA A 25 -0.91 -21.55 -6.19
CA ALA A 25 0.44 -21.01 -5.99
C ALA A 25 1.18 -21.71 -4.85
N LYS A 26 2.52 -21.79 -4.99
CA LYS A 26 3.43 -22.22 -3.93
C LYS A 26 3.89 -20.99 -3.15
N PRO A 27 3.91 -21.02 -1.81
CA PRO A 27 4.32 -19.86 -1.00
C PRO A 27 5.84 -19.67 -1.03
N VAL A 28 6.34 -18.89 -1.98
CA VAL A 28 7.79 -18.64 -2.17
C VAL A 28 8.15 -17.23 -1.71
N TRP A 29 7.27 -16.26 -1.92
CA TRP A 29 7.51 -14.84 -1.62
C TRP A 29 7.79 -14.59 -0.14
N PHE A 30 7.03 -15.21 0.75
CA PHE A 30 7.20 -15.07 2.20
C PHE A 30 8.08 -16.16 2.84
N ASN A 31 8.65 -17.06 2.05
CA ASN A 31 9.64 -18.02 2.51
C ASN A 31 11.03 -17.37 2.58
N VAL A 32 11.22 -16.58 3.63
CA VAL A 32 12.38 -15.69 3.85
C VAL A 32 12.83 -15.78 5.32
N PRO A 33 13.97 -15.17 5.72
CA PRO A 33 14.37 -15.17 7.13
C PRO A 33 13.22 -14.73 8.05
N LYS A 34 13.07 -15.41 9.19
CA LYS A 34 11.94 -15.24 10.12
C LYS A 34 11.65 -13.78 10.48
N ARG A 35 12.68 -12.94 10.55
CA ARG A 35 12.56 -11.50 10.83
C ARG A 35 11.77 -10.69 9.78
N PHE A 36 11.54 -11.24 8.59
CA PHE A 36 10.75 -10.64 7.52
C PHE A 36 9.50 -11.46 7.14
N SER A 37 9.51 -12.77 7.41
CA SER A 37 8.36 -13.65 7.17
C SER A 37 7.31 -13.46 8.26
N THR A 38 6.02 -13.35 7.92
CA THR A 38 4.93 -13.33 8.91
C THR A 38 4.02 -14.52 8.66
N PRO A 39 4.14 -15.58 9.46
CA PRO A 39 3.28 -16.74 9.28
C PRO A 39 1.83 -16.38 9.64
N ASN A 40 0.89 -17.09 9.02
CA ASN A 40 -0.53 -16.96 9.30
C ASN A 40 -0.85 -17.40 10.75
N ARG A 41 -2.15 -17.47 11.10
CA ARG A 41 -2.58 -17.92 12.44
C ARG A 41 -2.19 -19.37 12.76
N LEU A 42 -2.02 -20.22 11.75
CA LEU A 42 -1.65 -21.63 11.88
C LEU A 42 -0.13 -21.85 11.91
N GLY A 43 0.67 -20.81 11.66
CA GLY A 43 2.13 -20.91 11.57
C GLY A 43 2.66 -21.17 10.16
N ASP A 44 1.78 -21.28 9.16
CA ASP A 44 2.17 -21.53 7.77
C ASP A 44 2.65 -20.25 7.08
N ILE A 45 3.50 -20.44 6.07
CA ILE A 45 3.94 -19.36 5.18
C ILE A 45 2.79 -19.04 4.22
N GLU A 46 2.36 -17.79 4.22
CA GLU A 46 1.31 -17.31 3.33
C GLU A 46 1.79 -17.26 1.87
N THR A 47 0.83 -17.35 0.96
CA THR A 47 1.07 -17.20 -0.48
C THR A 47 0.74 -15.77 -0.88
N HIS A 48 1.64 -15.11 -1.60
CA HIS A 48 1.39 -13.77 -2.12
C HIS A 48 0.72 -13.84 -3.51
N PRO A 49 -0.56 -13.44 -3.67
CA PRO A 49 -1.28 -13.61 -4.94
C PRO A 49 -0.64 -12.87 -6.11
N PHE A 50 -0.01 -11.71 -5.88
CA PHE A 50 0.68 -11.00 -6.96
C PHE A 50 2.03 -11.63 -7.37
N PHE A 51 2.87 -12.09 -6.42
CA PHE A 51 4.24 -12.53 -6.71
C PHE A 51 4.39 -14.05 -6.90
N ASP A 52 3.58 -14.85 -6.20
CA ASP A 52 3.66 -16.32 -6.24
C ASP A 52 2.81 -16.94 -7.36
N LEU A 53 1.80 -16.22 -7.87
CA LEU A 53 1.04 -16.64 -9.05
C LEU A 53 1.75 -16.21 -10.33
N ASN A 54 1.65 -17.06 -11.35
CA ASN A 54 2.13 -16.74 -12.68
C ASN A 54 1.10 -15.91 -13.44
N ALA A 55 1.57 -14.90 -14.18
CA ALA A 55 0.84 -14.19 -15.23
C ALA A 55 0.76 -15.07 -16.49
N TYR A 56 0.08 -16.21 -16.41
CA TYR A 56 0.00 -17.13 -17.54
C TYR A 56 -0.72 -16.45 -18.69
N ARG A 57 -0.02 -16.32 -19.82
CA ARG A 57 -0.54 -15.87 -21.11
C ARG A 57 -0.26 -16.98 -22.11
N ILE A 58 -1.29 -17.48 -22.80
CA ILE A 58 -1.08 -18.42 -23.90
C ILE A 58 -0.72 -17.58 -25.13
N LYS A 59 0.48 -17.83 -25.68
CA LYS A 59 0.97 -17.18 -26.91
C LYS A 59 -0.08 -17.32 -28.01
N ASP A 60 -0.32 -16.24 -28.75
CA ASP A 60 -1.29 -16.18 -29.85
C ASP A 60 -2.77 -16.29 -29.44
N THR A 61 -3.08 -16.22 -28.13
CA THR A 61 -4.45 -16.08 -27.64
C THR A 61 -4.60 -14.83 -26.77
N THR A 62 -5.85 -14.47 -26.49
CA THR A 62 -6.20 -13.44 -25.52
C THR A 62 -6.49 -13.99 -24.13
N GLU A 63 -6.07 -15.22 -23.84
CA GLU A 63 -6.25 -15.82 -22.54
C GLU A 63 -5.20 -15.37 -21.54
N VAL A 64 -5.66 -15.00 -20.36
CA VAL A 64 -4.82 -14.57 -19.25
C VAL A 64 -5.28 -15.19 -17.93
N SER A 65 -4.33 -15.46 -17.05
CA SER A 65 -4.64 -15.78 -15.67
C SER A 65 -4.74 -14.53 -14.80
N TYR A 66 -5.72 -14.50 -13.91
CA TYR A 66 -5.91 -13.39 -12.98
C TYR A 66 -6.17 -13.89 -11.55
N TYR A 67 -5.92 -13.04 -10.57
CA TYR A 67 -6.32 -13.24 -9.19
C TYR A 67 -7.59 -12.44 -8.90
N LEU A 68 -8.63 -13.11 -8.41
CA LEU A 68 -9.90 -12.48 -8.06
C LEU A 68 -9.75 -11.68 -6.76
N VAL A 69 -10.03 -10.38 -6.83
CA VAL A 69 -9.96 -9.49 -5.66
C VAL A 69 -11.37 -9.25 -5.11
N THR A 70 -12.27 -8.70 -5.93
CA THR A 70 -13.67 -8.43 -5.58
C THR A 70 -14.60 -9.25 -6.46
N PRO A 71 -15.46 -10.10 -5.88
CA PRO A 71 -16.41 -10.89 -6.66
C PRO A 71 -17.51 -10.05 -7.32
N LYS A 72 -18.11 -10.62 -8.37
CA LYS A 72 -19.40 -10.16 -8.90
C LYS A 72 -20.47 -10.17 -7.79
N ASP A 73 -21.31 -9.14 -7.79
CA ASP A 73 -22.39 -8.92 -6.83
C ASP A 73 -21.91 -8.90 -5.36
N SER A 74 -20.63 -8.56 -5.13
CA SER A 74 -20.10 -8.37 -3.79
C SER A 74 -20.77 -7.17 -3.14
N GLU A 75 -21.00 -7.25 -1.83
CA GLU A 75 -21.43 -6.11 -0.99
C GLU A 75 -20.27 -5.20 -0.61
N HIS A 76 -19.04 -5.66 -0.87
CA HIS A 76 -17.83 -5.01 -0.41
C HIS A 76 -16.85 -4.88 -1.57
N GLN A 77 -16.20 -3.72 -1.68
CA GLN A 77 -15.02 -3.57 -2.51
C GLN A 77 -13.79 -3.99 -1.72
N TYR A 78 -13.02 -4.92 -2.27
CA TYR A 78 -11.70 -5.28 -1.76
C TYR A 78 -10.60 -4.73 -2.66
N LYS A 79 -9.44 -4.46 -2.06
CA LYS A 79 -8.17 -4.23 -2.74
C LYS A 79 -7.12 -5.22 -2.23
N LEU A 80 -6.05 -5.39 -3.01
CA LEU A 80 -4.87 -6.14 -2.57
C LEU A 80 -3.86 -5.16 -1.96
N ASP A 81 -3.38 -5.46 -0.76
CA ASP A 81 -2.17 -4.82 -0.23
C ASP A 81 -0.93 -5.55 -0.78
N MET A 82 -0.07 -4.81 -1.48
CA MET A 82 1.08 -5.35 -2.20
C MET A 82 2.24 -5.77 -1.29
N VAL A 83 2.24 -5.35 -0.03
CA VAL A 83 3.28 -5.69 0.94
C VAL A 83 2.95 -6.99 1.67
N SER A 84 1.71 -7.13 2.12
CA SER A 84 1.22 -8.32 2.83
C SER A 84 0.69 -9.41 1.90
N GLY A 85 0.33 -9.07 0.66
CA GLY A 85 -0.39 -9.99 -0.23
C GLY A 85 -1.82 -10.28 0.24
N GLN A 86 -2.32 -9.58 1.25
CA GLN A 86 -3.65 -9.78 1.79
C GLN A 86 -4.65 -8.81 1.19
N ARG A 87 -5.90 -9.28 1.07
CA ARG A 87 -7.00 -8.39 0.70
C ARG A 87 -7.36 -7.51 1.89
N TYR A 88 -7.85 -6.32 1.61
CA TYR A 88 -8.47 -5.46 2.61
C TYR A 88 -9.73 -4.82 2.04
N LEU A 89 -10.72 -4.63 2.90
CA LEU A 89 -11.93 -3.89 2.60
C LEU A 89 -11.59 -2.44 2.29
N ARG A 90 -12.00 -1.93 1.13
CA ARG A 90 -11.89 -0.50 0.81
C ARG A 90 -13.13 0.24 1.28
N HIS A 91 -14.31 -0.18 0.82
CA HIS A 91 -15.60 0.34 1.27
C HIS A 91 -16.70 -0.71 1.05
N THR A 92 -17.82 -0.51 1.72
CA THR A 92 -19.04 -1.29 1.51
C THR A 92 -19.87 -0.60 0.45
N PHE A 93 -20.35 -1.35 -0.53
CA PHE A 93 -21.24 -0.85 -1.57
C PHE A 93 -22.63 -0.57 -1.02
N CYS A 94 -23.32 0.33 -1.69
CA CYS A 94 -24.66 0.76 -1.31
C CYS A 94 -25.40 1.25 -2.54
N LYS A 95 -26.71 1.41 -2.38
CA LYS A 95 -27.58 1.98 -3.40
C LYS A 95 -27.30 3.49 -3.56
N HIS A 96 -27.01 3.94 -4.77
CA HIS A 96 -26.80 5.35 -5.10
C HIS A 96 -27.16 5.66 -6.58
N ASP A 97 -27.52 6.90 -6.87
CA ASP A 97 -27.91 7.36 -8.22
C ASP A 97 -26.68 7.77 -9.02
N ASP A 98 -26.71 7.69 -10.35
CA ASP A 98 -25.60 8.11 -11.20
C ASP A 98 -25.33 9.63 -11.09
N VAL A 99 -24.09 10.01 -10.73
CA VAL A 99 -23.71 11.43 -10.64
C VAL A 99 -23.56 12.10 -12.00
N TRP A 100 -23.40 11.32 -13.06
CA TRP A 100 -23.33 11.82 -14.44
C TRP A 100 -24.70 11.96 -15.08
N GLU A 101 -25.76 11.46 -14.43
CA GLU A 101 -27.13 11.47 -14.94
C GLU A 101 -27.28 10.77 -16.31
N GLU A 102 -26.40 9.82 -16.64
CA GLU A 102 -26.42 9.08 -17.91
C GLU A 102 -27.19 7.75 -17.77
N TYR A 103 -27.27 7.17 -16.57
CA TYR A 103 -28.00 5.93 -16.31
C TYR A 103 -29.27 6.16 -15.49
N GLU A 104 -30.42 5.81 -16.08
CA GLU A 104 -31.73 5.84 -15.44
C GLU A 104 -31.91 4.61 -14.54
N GLY A 105 -31.40 4.68 -13.32
CA GLY A 105 -31.55 3.59 -12.37
C GLY A 105 -30.67 3.76 -11.15
N SER A 106 -30.74 2.76 -10.28
CA SER A 106 -29.96 2.79 -9.06
C SER A 106 -28.81 1.79 -9.10
N ILE A 107 -27.62 2.30 -8.84
CA ILE A 107 -26.37 1.56 -8.87
C ILE A 107 -26.11 1.03 -7.47
N ASN A 108 -25.70 -0.22 -7.35
CA ASN A 108 -25.41 -0.81 -6.04
C ASN A 108 -24.16 -1.69 -6.06
N LYS A 109 -24.21 -2.82 -6.77
CA LYS A 109 -23.15 -3.84 -6.74
C LYS A 109 -22.53 -4.00 -8.14
N PRO A 110 -21.26 -4.40 -8.25
CA PRO A 110 -20.66 -4.63 -9.56
C PRO A 110 -21.30 -5.84 -10.23
N ASN A 111 -21.73 -5.69 -11.48
CA ASN A 111 -22.21 -6.79 -12.32
C ASN A 111 -21.06 -7.62 -12.95
N PHE A 112 -19.81 -7.29 -12.61
CA PHE A 112 -18.59 -7.99 -12.99
C PHE A 112 -17.72 -8.31 -11.76
N ALA A 113 -16.81 -9.26 -11.91
CA ALA A 113 -15.75 -9.51 -10.94
C ALA A 113 -14.55 -8.57 -11.20
N GLN A 114 -13.90 -8.08 -10.15
CA GLN A 114 -12.65 -7.30 -10.24
C GLN A 114 -11.47 -8.19 -9.86
N GLY A 115 -10.45 -8.20 -10.70
CA GLY A 115 -9.22 -8.93 -10.46
C GLY A 115 -7.98 -8.13 -10.84
N ILE A 116 -6.83 -8.77 -10.63
CA ILE A 116 -5.52 -8.28 -11.06
C ILE A 116 -4.79 -9.37 -11.83
N ILE A 117 -3.93 -8.96 -12.78
CA ILE A 117 -2.97 -9.88 -13.40
C ILE A 117 -1.77 -10.01 -12.47
N PRO A 118 -1.43 -11.22 -11.98
CA PRO A 118 -0.24 -11.42 -11.15
C PRO A 118 1.02 -10.88 -11.83
N ARG A 119 1.94 -10.29 -11.06
CA ARG A 119 3.25 -9.77 -11.52
C ARG A 119 3.23 -8.68 -12.59
N LEU A 120 2.07 -8.27 -13.09
CA LEU A 120 1.98 -7.21 -14.10
C LEU A 120 1.51 -5.92 -13.43
N MET A 121 2.35 -4.90 -13.47
CA MET A 121 1.99 -3.53 -13.08
C MET A 121 1.56 -2.73 -14.31
N ASP A 122 0.63 -1.81 -14.12
CA ASP A 122 0.27 -0.82 -15.11
C ASP A 122 1.19 0.41 -15.07
N GLN A 123 0.94 1.36 -15.97
CA GLN A 123 1.69 2.61 -16.11
C GLN A 123 1.62 3.53 -14.89
N SER A 124 0.63 3.32 -14.00
CA SER A 124 0.48 4.07 -12.76
C SER A 124 1.26 3.45 -11.60
N GLY A 125 1.96 2.33 -11.84
CA GLY A 125 2.65 1.60 -10.78
C GLY A 125 1.67 0.88 -9.84
N GLN A 126 0.49 0.50 -10.33
CA GLN A 126 -0.48 -0.35 -9.63
C GLN A 126 -0.60 -1.70 -10.33
N PRO A 127 -1.08 -2.77 -9.67
CA PRO A 127 -1.37 -4.03 -10.35
C PRO A 127 -2.35 -3.82 -11.52
N GLN A 128 -2.04 -4.41 -12.67
CA GLN A 128 -2.88 -4.34 -13.87
C GLN A 128 -4.24 -4.95 -13.58
N GLN A 129 -5.29 -4.13 -13.66
CA GLN A 129 -6.65 -4.53 -13.37
C GLN A 129 -7.32 -5.25 -14.54
N ILE A 130 -8.24 -6.14 -14.21
CA ILE A 130 -9.15 -6.79 -15.14
C ILE A 130 -10.56 -6.86 -14.53
N TRP A 131 -11.58 -6.56 -15.32
CA TRP A 131 -12.98 -6.84 -15.01
C TRP A 131 -13.42 -8.07 -15.78
N VAL A 132 -13.96 -9.07 -15.08
CA VAL A 132 -14.31 -10.36 -15.66
C VAL A 132 -15.81 -10.60 -15.51
N PHE A 133 -16.48 -10.81 -16.64
CA PHE A 133 -17.90 -11.18 -16.68
C PHE A 133 -18.04 -12.70 -16.66
N GLY A 134 -18.98 -13.19 -15.85
CA GLY A 134 -19.17 -14.61 -15.58
C GLY A 134 -20.19 -14.85 -14.47
N ASP A 135 -20.64 -16.10 -14.35
CA ASP A 135 -21.47 -16.56 -13.23
C ASP A 135 -20.66 -16.58 -11.92
N LYS A 136 -21.27 -16.07 -10.85
CA LYS A 136 -20.71 -16.02 -9.50
C LYS A 136 -20.24 -17.39 -8.99
N THR A 137 -20.97 -18.45 -9.33
CA THR A 137 -20.65 -19.83 -8.95
C THR A 137 -19.35 -20.32 -9.59
N GLN A 138 -18.97 -19.76 -10.73
CA GLN A 138 -17.76 -20.15 -11.45
C GLN A 138 -16.51 -19.39 -10.99
N PHE A 139 -16.67 -18.27 -10.29
CA PHE A 139 -15.56 -17.52 -9.68
C PHE A 139 -15.08 -18.14 -8.36
N PHE A 140 -15.81 -19.10 -7.80
CA PHE A 140 -15.49 -19.74 -6.52
C PHE A 140 -15.69 -21.25 -6.58
N THR A 141 -14.60 -22.02 -6.70
CA THR A 141 -14.61 -23.45 -6.42
C THR A 141 -14.75 -23.73 -4.93
N SER A 142 -15.93 -23.45 -4.37
CA SER A 142 -16.35 -23.80 -3.00
C SER A 142 -15.51 -23.18 -1.86
N LYS A 143 -16.16 -22.90 -0.72
CA LYS A 143 -15.57 -22.34 0.50
C LYS A 143 -14.45 -23.18 1.17
N LYS A 144 -13.97 -24.25 0.52
CA LYS A 144 -13.00 -25.22 1.07
C LYS A 144 -11.55 -24.99 0.64
N GLU A 145 -11.28 -24.14 -0.36
CA GLU A 145 -9.90 -23.92 -0.81
C GLU A 145 -9.26 -22.76 -0.06
N LEU A 146 -8.62 -23.06 1.07
CA LEU A 146 -7.73 -22.17 1.84
C LEU A 146 -6.50 -21.67 1.05
N LYS A 147 -6.39 -22.00 -0.25
CA LYS A 147 -5.18 -21.79 -1.05
C LYS A 147 -5.41 -20.70 -2.08
N VAL A 148 -4.44 -19.79 -2.16
CA VAL A 148 -4.39 -18.76 -3.19
C VAL A 148 -4.25 -19.40 -4.57
N GLN A 149 -5.16 -19.07 -5.47
CA GLN A 149 -5.25 -19.63 -6.81
C GLN A 149 -5.54 -18.56 -7.87
N SER A 150 -5.05 -18.79 -9.09
CA SER A 150 -5.42 -17.99 -10.25
C SER A 150 -6.60 -18.61 -10.99
N GLN A 151 -7.38 -17.73 -11.62
CA GLN A 151 -8.49 -18.04 -12.52
C GLN A 151 -8.10 -17.68 -13.95
N ARG A 152 -8.87 -18.15 -14.94
CA ARG A 152 -8.66 -17.83 -16.36
C ARG A 152 -9.74 -16.88 -16.86
N ALA A 153 -9.35 -15.95 -17.74
CA ALA A 153 -10.24 -15.08 -18.47
C ALA A 153 -9.79 -14.99 -19.94
N ILE A 154 -10.76 -14.88 -20.86
CA ILE A 154 -10.49 -14.45 -22.24
C ILE A 154 -10.66 -12.93 -22.27
N VAL A 155 -9.60 -12.20 -22.58
CA VAL A 155 -9.65 -10.75 -22.78
C VAL A 155 -10.32 -10.45 -24.12
N ILE A 156 -11.34 -9.59 -24.09
CA ILE A 156 -12.15 -9.22 -25.25
C ILE A 156 -12.07 -7.72 -25.59
N GLY A 157 -11.37 -6.94 -24.77
CA GLY A 157 -11.07 -5.52 -24.96
C GLY A 157 -10.56 -4.88 -23.68
N GLY A 158 -10.64 -3.56 -23.60
CA GLY A 158 -10.32 -2.79 -22.40
C GLY A 158 -11.06 -1.47 -22.36
N VAL A 159 -10.98 -0.81 -21.21
CA VAL A 159 -11.48 0.55 -20.99
C VAL A 159 -10.38 1.42 -20.39
N VAL A 160 -10.38 2.70 -20.75
CA VAL A 160 -9.52 3.70 -20.13
C VAL A 160 -10.28 4.31 -18.96
N LEU A 161 -10.03 3.79 -17.76
CA LEU A 161 -10.58 4.37 -16.54
C LEU A 161 -9.78 5.62 -16.18
N GLN A 162 -10.46 6.75 -16.09
CA GLN A 162 -9.88 8.03 -15.71
C GLN A 162 -10.30 8.40 -14.29
N TYR A 163 -9.37 8.99 -13.56
CA TYR A 163 -9.55 9.42 -12.18
C TYR A 163 -9.16 10.89 -12.00
N CYS A 164 -10.01 11.65 -11.33
CA CYS A 164 -9.78 13.03 -10.95
C CYS A 164 -9.40 13.13 -9.47
N ASP A 165 -8.15 13.51 -9.18
CA ASP A 165 -7.66 13.58 -7.81
C ASP A 165 -8.27 14.76 -7.03
N ASN A 166 -8.32 15.92 -7.67
CA ASN A 166 -8.89 17.14 -7.10
C ASN A 166 -9.88 17.72 -8.10
N TYR A 167 -11.17 17.60 -7.80
CA TYR A 167 -12.23 18.14 -8.66
C TYR A 167 -12.33 19.67 -8.49
N PRO A 168 -12.63 20.43 -9.56
CA PRO A 168 -12.89 19.99 -10.94
C PRO A 168 -11.61 19.74 -11.76
N CYS A 169 -11.57 18.61 -12.48
CA CYS A 169 -10.58 18.35 -13.53
C CYS A 169 -11.07 18.92 -14.86
N LYS A 170 -10.65 20.16 -15.15
CA LYS A 170 -11.10 20.95 -16.32
C LYS A 170 -10.44 20.53 -17.62
N SER A 171 -9.24 19.97 -17.56
CA SER A 171 -8.43 19.57 -18.70
C SER A 171 -8.17 18.07 -18.71
N ASN A 172 -7.97 17.49 -19.90
CA ASN A 172 -7.65 16.06 -20.03
C ASN A 172 -6.36 15.65 -19.30
N SER A 173 -5.41 16.58 -19.13
CA SER A 173 -4.17 16.32 -18.38
C SER A 173 -4.36 16.19 -16.87
N GLU A 174 -5.48 16.65 -16.32
CA GLU A 174 -5.81 16.51 -14.90
C GLU A 174 -6.46 15.14 -14.59
N TRP A 175 -6.88 14.42 -15.64
CA TRP A 175 -7.44 13.07 -15.53
C TRP A 175 -6.35 12.02 -15.61
N LEU A 176 -6.06 11.39 -14.48
CA LEU A 176 -5.11 10.28 -14.41
C LEU A 176 -5.75 9.05 -15.07
N SER A 177 -5.15 8.59 -16.16
CA SER A 177 -5.69 7.49 -16.97
C SER A 177 -5.01 6.17 -16.61
N ARG A 178 -5.79 5.10 -16.59
CA ARG A 178 -5.26 3.73 -16.50
C ARG A 178 -6.05 2.77 -17.37
N LEU A 179 -5.36 1.77 -17.90
CA LEU A 179 -5.99 0.69 -18.64
C LEU A 179 -6.62 -0.32 -17.68
N VAL A 180 -7.88 -0.67 -17.92
CA VAL A 180 -8.53 -1.82 -17.29
C VAL A 180 -8.91 -2.81 -18.39
N LEU A 181 -8.45 -4.05 -18.25
CA LEU A 181 -8.79 -5.10 -19.20
C LEU A 181 -10.21 -5.57 -18.96
N ILE A 182 -10.93 -5.89 -20.05
CA ILE A 182 -12.26 -6.49 -19.98
C ILE A 182 -12.15 -7.93 -20.47
N GLY A 183 -12.59 -8.87 -19.63
CA GLY A 183 -12.57 -10.28 -19.93
C GLY A 183 -13.87 -10.98 -19.62
N ILE A 184 -13.98 -12.21 -20.12
CA ILE A 184 -15.08 -13.14 -19.83
C ILE A 184 -14.52 -14.42 -19.23
N ASN A 185 -15.30 -15.09 -18.40
CA ASN A 185 -15.00 -16.43 -17.93
C ASN A 185 -15.20 -17.42 -19.09
N PRO A 186 -14.14 -18.13 -19.55
CA PRO A 186 -14.24 -19.04 -20.69
C PRO A 186 -15.12 -20.27 -20.42
N PHE A 187 -15.50 -20.53 -19.17
CA PHE A 187 -16.32 -21.68 -18.78
C PHE A 187 -17.80 -21.33 -18.60
N ASP A 188 -18.17 -20.07 -18.80
CA ASP A 188 -19.54 -19.61 -18.70
C ASP A 188 -20.23 -19.72 -20.07
N LYS A 189 -21.27 -20.56 -20.14
CA LYS A 189 -22.05 -20.79 -21.36
C LYS A 189 -22.74 -19.52 -21.86
N LEU A 190 -23.04 -18.55 -20.99
CA LEU A 190 -23.65 -17.28 -21.39
C LEU A 190 -22.75 -16.49 -22.34
N TYR A 191 -21.43 -16.63 -22.19
CA TYR A 191 -20.42 -15.92 -22.97
C TYR A 191 -19.76 -16.81 -24.04
N GLU A 192 -20.33 -18.00 -24.30
CA GLU A 192 -19.89 -18.83 -25.42
C GLU A 192 -20.06 -18.07 -26.74
N GLY A 193 -18.96 -17.93 -27.49
CA GLY A 193 -18.94 -17.18 -28.76
C GLY A 193 -18.69 -15.68 -28.65
N VAL A 194 -18.63 -15.10 -27.45
CA VAL A 194 -18.27 -13.68 -27.25
C VAL A 194 -16.79 -13.48 -27.58
N LYS A 195 -16.49 -12.69 -28.62
CA LYS A 195 -15.13 -12.49 -29.14
C LYS A 195 -14.66 -11.05 -29.05
N SER A 196 -15.55 -10.10 -28.80
CA SER A 196 -15.27 -8.66 -28.77
C SER A 196 -16.07 -7.96 -27.67
N LEU A 197 -15.71 -6.71 -27.36
CA LEU A 197 -16.53 -5.86 -26.49
C LEU A 197 -17.95 -5.69 -27.01
N LYS A 198 -18.12 -5.53 -28.32
CA LYS A 198 -19.44 -5.41 -28.95
C LYS A 198 -20.33 -6.61 -28.60
N ASP A 199 -19.82 -7.82 -28.77
CA ASP A 199 -20.57 -9.05 -28.45
C ASP A 199 -20.93 -9.13 -26.96
N LEU A 200 -20.04 -8.64 -26.07
CA LEU A 200 -20.33 -8.62 -24.63
C LEU A 200 -21.47 -7.66 -24.30
N LYS A 201 -21.49 -6.46 -24.90
CA LYS A 201 -22.54 -5.46 -24.65
C LYS A 201 -23.94 -5.94 -25.03
N GLU A 202 -24.04 -6.87 -25.97
CA GLU A 202 -25.31 -7.51 -26.33
C GLU A 202 -25.79 -8.53 -25.26
N LYS A 203 -24.92 -8.92 -24.33
CA LYS A 203 -25.18 -9.94 -23.29
C LYS A 203 -25.30 -9.38 -21.88
N VAL A 204 -24.85 -8.15 -21.65
CA VAL A 204 -24.81 -7.53 -20.31
C VAL A 204 -25.36 -6.12 -20.36
N ASP A 205 -25.85 -5.65 -19.22
CA ASP A 205 -26.18 -4.23 -19.03
C ASP A 205 -24.87 -3.42 -18.99
N TRP A 206 -24.42 -2.98 -20.17
CA TRP A 206 -23.19 -2.21 -20.31
C TRP A 206 -23.34 -0.80 -19.76
N GLU A 207 -24.50 -0.18 -19.91
CA GLU A 207 -24.77 1.15 -19.36
C GLU A 207 -24.65 1.14 -17.83
N TYR A 208 -25.24 0.13 -17.17
CA TYR A 208 -25.03 -0.08 -15.73
C TYR A 208 -23.56 -0.33 -15.39
N THR A 209 -22.81 -1.03 -16.24
CA THR A 209 -21.38 -1.30 -16.02
C THR A 209 -20.57 0.00 -15.98
N LEU A 210 -20.81 0.89 -16.95
CA LEU A 210 -20.16 2.19 -17.03
C LEU A 210 -20.57 3.03 -15.82
N ALA A 211 -21.87 3.16 -15.57
CA ALA A 211 -22.39 3.90 -14.43
C ALA A 211 -21.80 3.38 -13.11
N PHE A 212 -21.71 2.05 -12.93
CA PHE A 212 -21.06 1.47 -11.77
C PHE A 212 -19.56 1.83 -11.69
N ALA A 213 -18.81 1.75 -12.78
CA ALA A 213 -17.38 2.08 -12.77
C ALA A 213 -17.12 3.55 -12.40
N GLU A 214 -18.00 4.44 -12.81
CA GLU A 214 -17.84 5.89 -12.61
C GLU A 214 -18.28 6.36 -11.22
N ASN A 215 -19.12 5.57 -10.56
CA ASN A 215 -19.73 5.92 -9.28
C ASN A 215 -19.31 5.01 -8.12
N GLY A 216 -19.26 3.70 -8.38
CA GLY A 216 -19.02 2.65 -7.40
C GLY A 216 -17.59 2.62 -6.85
N PHE A 217 -16.64 3.35 -7.43
CA PHE A 217 -15.28 3.49 -6.87
C PHE A 217 -15.09 4.68 -5.93
N GLY A 218 -16.17 5.45 -5.70
CA GLY A 218 -16.20 6.64 -4.86
C GLY A 218 -16.34 7.93 -5.66
N ARG A 219 -16.79 8.98 -4.97
CA ARG A 219 -16.98 10.34 -5.48
C ARG A 219 -16.21 11.35 -4.64
N ASN A 220 -16.11 12.56 -5.16
CA ASN A 220 -15.74 13.72 -4.36
C ASN A 220 -16.97 14.15 -3.56
N ILE A 221 -16.84 14.25 -2.23
CA ILE A 221 -17.89 14.75 -1.36
C ILE A 221 -17.49 16.15 -0.91
N SER A 222 -18.20 17.17 -1.40
CA SER A 222 -17.98 18.57 -1.06
C SER A 222 -19.29 19.17 -0.57
N GLY A 223 -19.51 19.13 0.75
CA GLY A 223 -20.78 19.55 1.35
C GLY A 223 -21.95 18.65 0.92
N PRO A 224 -23.12 19.21 0.53
CA PRO A 224 -24.30 18.41 0.18
C PRO A 224 -24.25 17.82 -1.24
N LEU A 225 -23.30 18.27 -2.08
CA LEU A 225 -23.20 17.82 -3.47
C LEU A 225 -22.09 16.77 -3.59
N SER A 226 -22.42 15.67 -4.28
CA SER A 226 -21.42 14.69 -4.71
C SER A 226 -20.97 15.04 -6.12
N GLU A 227 -19.67 15.11 -6.34
CA GLU A 227 -19.07 15.39 -7.64
C GLU A 227 -18.36 14.12 -8.17
N PRO A 228 -18.33 13.91 -9.49
CA PRO A 228 -17.67 12.75 -10.05
C PRO A 228 -16.17 12.72 -9.73
N ALA A 229 -15.65 11.52 -9.51
CA ALA A 229 -14.22 11.28 -9.35
C ALA A 229 -13.66 10.34 -10.43
N TYR A 230 -14.52 9.56 -11.08
CA TYR A 230 -14.15 8.60 -12.11
C TYR A 230 -14.99 8.81 -13.36
N ARG A 231 -14.39 8.53 -14.51
CA ARG A 231 -15.07 8.45 -15.81
C ARG A 231 -14.41 7.41 -16.71
N ILE A 232 -15.14 6.90 -17.69
CA ILE A 232 -14.58 6.08 -18.76
C ILE A 232 -14.19 6.99 -19.92
N GLY A 233 -12.88 7.15 -20.13
CA GLY A 233 -12.32 8.01 -21.18
C GLY A 233 -12.39 7.40 -22.58
N GLY A 234 -12.68 6.11 -22.69
CA GLY A 234 -12.79 5.39 -23.96
C GLY A 234 -12.68 3.89 -23.81
N GLU A 235 -12.99 3.19 -24.90
CA GLU A 235 -12.89 1.73 -25.02
C GLU A 235 -11.78 1.36 -26.01
N ILE A 236 -11.15 0.22 -25.78
CA ILE A 236 -10.06 -0.30 -26.60
C ILE A 236 -10.44 -1.69 -27.08
N ASP A 237 -10.38 -1.89 -28.39
CA ASP A 237 -10.68 -3.17 -29.01
C ASP A 237 -9.68 -4.27 -28.61
N LYS A 238 -10.15 -5.52 -28.73
CA LYS A 238 -9.39 -6.72 -28.39
C LYS A 238 -7.97 -6.78 -28.97
N LYS A 239 -7.79 -6.31 -30.21
CA LYS A 239 -6.65 -6.67 -31.06
C LYS A 239 -5.30 -6.22 -30.50
N ASP A 240 -5.26 -5.17 -29.67
CA ASP A 240 -4.00 -4.61 -29.19
C ASP A 240 -3.97 -4.40 -27.66
N VAL A 241 -5.09 -4.61 -26.96
CA VAL A 241 -5.22 -4.21 -25.55
C VAL A 241 -4.34 -5.03 -24.60
N LEU A 242 -4.25 -6.34 -24.83
CA LEU A 242 -3.47 -7.23 -23.97
C LEU A 242 -1.98 -7.03 -24.23
N ASP A 243 -1.59 -6.90 -25.50
CA ASP A 243 -0.20 -6.59 -25.87
C ASP A 243 0.22 -5.24 -25.30
N PHE A 244 -0.61 -4.21 -25.46
CA PHE A 244 -0.36 -2.89 -24.85
C PHE A 244 -0.15 -2.97 -23.34
N ALA A 245 -0.96 -3.74 -22.61
CA ALA A 245 -0.82 -3.90 -21.17
C ALA A 245 0.52 -4.57 -20.77
N PHE A 246 1.00 -5.54 -21.54
CA PHE A 246 2.27 -6.22 -21.27
C PHE A 246 3.50 -5.42 -21.76
N GLU A 247 3.36 -4.67 -22.85
CA GLU A 247 4.45 -3.86 -23.43
C GLU A 247 4.66 -2.54 -22.69
N ASN A 248 3.59 -1.90 -22.22
CA ASN A 248 3.64 -0.61 -21.52
C ASN A 248 3.50 -0.78 -20.00
N GLY A 249 3.17 -1.98 -19.53
CA GLY A 249 3.24 -2.35 -18.13
C GLY A 249 4.62 -2.85 -17.74
N HIS A 250 4.76 -3.21 -16.46
CA HIS A 250 5.97 -3.84 -15.93
C HIS A 250 5.66 -5.27 -15.47
N LEU A 251 6.09 -6.26 -16.25
CA LEU A 251 5.98 -7.67 -15.87
C LEU A 251 7.22 -8.09 -15.08
N PHE A 252 7.04 -8.31 -13.78
CA PHE A 252 8.12 -8.75 -12.91
C PHE A 252 8.63 -10.14 -13.28
N SER A 253 9.94 -10.23 -13.52
CA SER A 253 10.63 -11.53 -13.63
C SER A 253 10.91 -12.13 -12.26
N PHE A 254 11.09 -13.46 -12.17
CA PHE A 254 11.42 -14.11 -10.90
C PHE A 254 12.76 -13.63 -10.32
N ASP A 255 13.76 -13.39 -11.16
CA ASP A 255 15.07 -12.90 -10.72
C ASP A 255 14.98 -11.47 -10.18
N GLU A 256 14.18 -10.62 -10.84
CA GLU A 256 13.91 -9.27 -10.38
C GLU A 256 13.20 -9.27 -9.02
N ILE A 257 12.14 -10.06 -8.87
CA ILE A 257 11.39 -10.23 -7.61
C ILE A 257 12.35 -10.65 -6.48
N ASN A 258 13.23 -11.63 -6.76
CA ASN A 258 14.22 -12.09 -5.79
C ASN A 258 15.26 -11.02 -5.45
N SER A 259 15.73 -10.27 -6.44
CA SER A 259 16.69 -9.19 -6.27
C SER A 259 16.09 -8.05 -5.45
N LEU A 260 14.88 -7.59 -5.81
CA LEU A 260 14.11 -6.59 -5.08
C LEU A 260 14.02 -6.94 -3.60
N ARG A 261 13.56 -8.16 -3.31
CA ARG A 261 13.40 -8.67 -1.94
C ARG A 261 14.72 -8.66 -1.15
N LYS A 262 15.79 -9.22 -1.73
CA LYS A 262 17.12 -9.27 -1.09
C LYS A 262 17.68 -7.88 -0.82
N ASN A 263 17.56 -6.98 -1.79
CA ASN A 263 18.06 -5.60 -1.67
C ASN A 263 17.29 -4.83 -0.60
N CYS A 264 15.96 -5.00 -0.53
CA CYS A 264 15.14 -4.39 0.49
C CYS A 264 15.48 -4.91 1.89
N PHE A 265 15.69 -6.23 2.06
CA PHE A 265 16.12 -6.78 3.35
C PHE A 265 17.46 -6.20 3.81
N SER A 266 18.44 -6.12 2.91
CA SER A 266 19.74 -5.51 3.21
C SER A 266 19.61 -4.03 3.58
N LEU A 267 18.77 -3.28 2.86
CA LEU A 267 18.51 -1.87 3.15
C LEU A 267 17.82 -1.71 4.52
N TYR A 268 16.80 -2.52 4.82
CA TYR A 268 16.12 -2.47 6.11
C TYR A 268 17.06 -2.85 7.27
N ASP A 269 17.90 -3.87 7.10
CA ASP A 269 18.88 -4.23 8.13
C ASP A 269 19.92 -3.11 8.33
N TYR A 270 20.38 -2.46 7.26
CA TYR A 270 21.27 -1.30 7.31
C TYR A 270 20.63 -0.13 8.08
N ILE A 271 19.40 0.24 7.74
CA ILE A 271 18.66 1.32 8.42
C ILE A 271 18.42 0.98 9.89
N TRP A 272 18.01 -0.25 10.16
CA TRP A 272 17.72 -0.72 11.52
C TRP A 272 18.97 -0.75 12.40
N LYS A 273 20.13 -1.10 11.84
CA LYS A 273 21.42 -1.00 12.55
C LYS A 273 21.82 0.46 12.75
N GLY A 274 21.73 1.28 11.71
CA GLY A 274 22.09 2.70 11.74
C GLY A 274 21.30 3.49 12.79
N GLN A 275 19.99 3.26 12.90
CA GLN A 275 19.17 3.94 13.90
C GLN A 275 19.60 3.57 15.34
N LYS A 276 19.97 2.31 15.60
CA LYS A 276 20.47 1.88 16.92
C LYS A 276 21.78 2.57 17.28
N LEU A 277 22.69 2.70 16.31
CA LEU A 277 23.96 3.41 16.49
C LEU A 277 23.71 4.90 16.76
N ALA A 278 22.84 5.55 15.98
CA ALA A 278 22.47 6.94 16.18
C ALA A 278 21.83 7.19 17.56
N ARG A 279 20.99 6.25 18.05
CA ARG A 279 20.47 6.31 19.43
C ARG A 279 21.57 6.23 20.46
N LEU A 280 22.50 5.29 20.31
CA LEU A 280 23.61 5.11 21.24
C LEU A 280 24.49 6.36 21.28
N GLU A 281 24.80 6.94 20.13
CA GLU A 281 25.61 8.14 20.04
C GLU A 281 24.91 9.36 20.66
N SER A 282 23.63 9.55 20.34
CA SER A 282 22.79 10.58 20.98
C SER A 282 22.78 10.46 22.50
N GLN A 283 22.79 9.23 23.05
CA GLN A 283 22.86 9.00 24.49
C GLN A 283 24.25 9.30 25.07
N LYS A 284 25.34 8.93 24.38
CA LYS A 284 26.70 9.20 24.82
C LYS A 284 26.96 10.70 24.92
N ARG A 285 26.62 11.46 23.88
CA ARG A 285 26.78 12.92 23.87
C ARG A 285 25.96 13.59 24.95
N ARG A 286 24.72 13.15 25.17
CA ARG A 286 23.92 13.64 26.31
C ARG A 286 24.60 13.40 27.65
N LYS A 287 25.10 12.18 27.90
CA LYS A 287 25.83 11.88 29.13
C LYS A 287 27.05 12.79 29.28
N ALA A 288 27.79 13.02 28.21
CA ALA A 288 28.93 13.94 28.20
C ALA A 288 28.51 15.40 28.46
N THR A 289 27.39 15.87 27.88
CA THR A 289 26.83 17.20 28.13
C THR A 289 26.32 17.34 29.56
N ASP A 290 25.61 16.35 30.08
CA ASP A 290 25.09 16.33 31.46
C ASP A 290 26.25 16.27 32.47
N GLU A 291 27.29 15.49 32.17
CA GLU A 291 28.50 15.41 32.98
C GLU A 291 29.28 16.72 32.93
N TYR A 292 29.41 17.33 31.75
CA TYR A 292 30.02 18.65 31.59
C TYR A 292 29.20 19.73 32.32
N ALA A 293 27.88 19.70 32.22
CA ALA A 293 26.98 20.61 32.93
C ALA A 293 27.08 20.42 34.44
N LYS A 294 27.10 19.18 34.94
CA LYS A 294 27.36 18.87 36.35
C LYS A 294 28.76 19.31 36.78
N LYS A 295 29.78 19.15 35.93
CA LYS A 295 31.14 19.62 36.20
C LYS A 295 31.18 21.14 36.20
N TYR A 296 30.41 21.81 35.35
CA TYR A 296 30.31 23.26 35.29
C TYR A 296 29.49 23.80 36.45
N GLU A 297 28.41 23.15 36.86
CA GLU A 297 27.61 23.48 38.05
C GLU A 297 28.42 23.23 39.31
N LYS A 298 29.13 22.10 39.40
CA LYS A 298 30.10 21.83 40.45
C LYS A 298 31.21 22.87 40.42
N ARG A 299 31.71 23.28 39.25
CA ARG A 299 32.69 24.37 39.10
C ARG A 299 32.10 25.74 39.40
N ALA A 300 30.82 26.00 39.15
CA ALA A 300 30.14 27.26 39.40
C ALA A 300 29.78 27.39 40.88
N LYS A 301 29.38 26.28 41.51
CA LYS A 301 29.28 26.12 42.96
C LYS A 301 30.67 26.27 43.59
N ILE A 302 31.67 25.54 43.08
CA ILE A 302 33.06 25.70 43.46
C ILE A 302 33.54 27.14 43.19
N ILE A 303 33.17 27.87 42.13
CA ILE A 303 33.56 29.28 41.86
C ILE A 303 32.80 30.25 42.78
N ARG A 304 31.54 29.93 43.12
CA ARG A 304 30.77 30.60 44.17
C ARG A 304 31.45 30.39 45.54
N ASP A 305 32.04 29.22 45.75
CA ASP A 305 32.83 28.79 46.91
C ASP A 305 34.36 29.09 46.78
N LEU A 306 34.86 29.53 45.61
CA LEU A 306 36.26 29.84 45.26
C LEU A 306 36.43 31.34 44.94
N LYS A 307 35.35 32.14 45.04
CA LYS A 307 35.45 33.46 45.69
C LYS A 307 36.01 33.36 47.12
N SER A 308 36.12 32.14 47.67
CA SER A 308 36.95 31.78 48.82
C SER A 308 37.99 30.69 48.51
N PHE A 309 38.79 30.82 47.44
CA PHE A 309 40.18 30.32 47.24
C PHE A 309 40.48 29.95 45.77
N GLN A 310 41.75 29.86 45.34
CA GLN A 310 42.16 29.73 43.94
C GLN A 310 42.75 28.35 43.56
N THR A 311 42.63 28.00 42.26
CA THR A 311 43.53 27.14 41.40
C THR A 311 43.73 25.64 41.76
N ARG A 312 43.96 24.65 40.88
CA ARG A 312 44.08 24.44 39.40
C ARG A 312 43.97 22.91 39.12
N THR A 313 43.38 22.53 37.96
CA THR A 313 43.62 21.42 36.95
C THR A 313 44.24 20.04 37.32
N VAL A 314 44.13 18.90 36.60
CA VAL A 314 43.34 18.18 35.53
C VAL A 314 43.96 16.75 35.49
N ILE A 315 43.19 15.69 35.23
CA ILE A 315 43.70 14.34 34.85
C ILE A 315 43.12 14.00 33.47
N ASP A 316 43.88 13.30 32.63
CA ASP A 316 43.36 12.62 31.43
C ASP A 316 43.87 11.18 31.36
N ASP A 317 43.01 10.32 30.81
CA ASP A 317 43.07 8.86 30.78
C ASP A 317 42.61 8.46 29.37
N ASN A 318 43.31 7.57 28.65
CA ASN A 318 42.76 7.07 27.39
C ASN A 318 43.30 5.72 26.93
N THR A 319 42.36 4.83 26.61
CA THR A 319 42.46 3.67 25.72
C THR A 319 41.00 3.32 25.33
N ARG A 320 40.56 2.93 24.13
CA ARG A 320 40.95 1.82 23.23
C ARG A 320 40.07 1.83 21.94
N TYR A 321 40.66 1.29 20.85
CA TYR A 321 40.15 0.36 19.80
C TYR A 321 39.08 0.74 18.76
N GLN A 322 39.37 0.28 17.53
CA GLN A 322 38.68 0.49 16.26
C GLN A 322 37.78 -0.71 15.86
N LEU A 323 36.73 -0.43 15.08
CA LEU A 323 35.87 -1.39 14.36
C LEU A 323 35.69 -0.94 12.89
N ASP A 324 35.32 -1.88 12.01
CA ASP A 324 35.42 -1.90 10.52
C ASP A 324 34.73 -0.78 9.71
N GLU A 325 35.24 -0.54 8.49
CA GLU A 325 35.08 0.67 7.66
C GLU A 325 33.66 1.08 7.23
N ASP A 326 32.74 0.15 6.99
CA ASP A 326 31.34 0.53 6.67
C ASP A 326 30.54 0.90 7.92
N ASP A 327 30.88 0.30 9.07
CA ASP A 327 30.37 0.73 10.36
C ASP A 327 31.00 2.06 10.79
N LYS A 328 32.27 2.35 10.44
CA LYS A 328 32.90 3.66 10.70
C LYS A 328 32.09 4.81 10.10
N ASN A 329 31.46 4.60 8.94
CA ASN A 329 30.66 5.62 8.24
C ASN A 329 29.28 5.90 8.86
N LEU A 330 28.81 5.04 9.77
CA LEU A 330 27.58 5.22 10.55
C LEU A 330 27.87 5.50 12.02
N GLN A 331 29.04 5.09 12.51
CA GLN A 331 29.52 5.39 13.85
C GLN A 331 29.66 6.90 14.02
N ASN A 332 29.33 7.36 15.23
CA ASN A 332 29.42 8.76 15.65
C ASN A 332 28.47 9.73 14.94
N LEU A 333 27.55 9.24 14.10
CA LEU A 333 26.48 10.08 13.54
C LEU A 333 25.40 10.29 14.60
N GLU A 334 25.03 11.55 14.81
CA GLU A 334 23.79 11.89 15.52
C GLU A 334 22.57 11.55 14.67
N PHE A 335 21.38 11.61 15.27
CA PHE A 335 20.15 11.20 14.59
C PHE A 335 19.86 12.02 13.33
N GLU A 336 20.06 13.33 13.40
CA GLU A 336 19.89 14.25 12.28
C GLU A 336 20.83 13.92 11.12
N GLU A 337 22.10 13.68 11.40
CA GLU A 337 23.09 13.35 10.37
C GLU A 337 22.77 12.00 9.72
N PHE A 338 22.42 11.01 10.55
CA PHE A 338 21.98 9.70 10.09
C PHE A 338 20.73 9.80 9.20
N TRP A 339 19.70 10.53 9.65
CA TRP A 339 18.45 10.66 8.92
C TRP A 339 18.61 11.42 7.61
N LEU A 340 19.36 12.52 7.61
CA LEU A 340 19.65 13.31 6.40
C LEU A 340 20.42 12.48 5.37
N LYS A 341 21.44 11.74 5.80
CA LYS A 341 22.19 10.83 4.94
C LYS A 341 21.30 9.74 4.37
N LEU A 342 20.40 9.20 5.20
CA LEU A 342 19.46 8.15 4.80
C LEU A 342 18.49 8.65 3.73
N ILE A 343 17.78 9.74 4.00
CA ILE A 343 16.75 10.27 3.10
C ILE A 343 17.36 10.76 1.79
N ASN A 344 18.47 11.50 1.82
CA ASN A 344 19.10 12.00 0.60
C ASN A 344 19.63 10.89 -0.31
N LYS A 345 20.09 9.76 0.26
CA LYS A 345 20.72 8.69 -0.52
C LYS A 345 19.76 7.55 -0.88
N TYR A 346 18.77 7.27 -0.03
CA TYR A 346 17.98 6.05 -0.11
C TYR A 346 16.47 6.26 -0.16
N SER A 347 15.93 7.49 -0.11
CA SER A 347 14.46 7.74 -0.11
C SER A 347 13.71 7.01 -1.23
N GLY A 348 14.19 7.11 -2.47
CA GLY A 348 13.57 6.42 -3.61
C GLY A 348 13.60 4.90 -3.48
N ARG A 349 14.71 4.32 -3.00
CA ARG A 349 14.83 2.86 -2.79
C ARG A 349 13.96 2.40 -1.64
N MET A 350 13.88 3.19 -0.56
CA MET A 350 13.00 2.92 0.57
C MET A 350 11.54 2.92 0.13
N LYS A 351 11.12 3.87 -0.71
CA LYS A 351 9.77 3.90 -1.25
C LYS A 351 9.44 2.62 -2.00
N THR A 352 10.27 2.23 -2.98
CA THR A 352 10.09 0.96 -3.71
C THR A 352 10.02 -0.23 -2.75
N CYS A 353 10.88 -0.27 -1.73
CA CYS A 353 10.83 -1.33 -0.74
C CYS A 353 9.54 -1.32 0.08
N PHE A 354 9.03 -0.15 0.49
CA PHE A 354 7.78 -0.05 1.23
C PHE A 354 6.55 -0.35 0.38
N ASP A 355 6.64 -0.25 -0.95
CA ASP A 355 5.54 -0.60 -1.85
C ASP A 355 5.38 -2.11 -2.03
N PHE A 356 6.44 -2.91 -1.80
CA PHE A 356 6.46 -4.32 -2.16
C PHE A 356 6.93 -5.27 -1.06
N VAL A 357 7.81 -4.83 -0.16
CA VAL A 357 8.56 -5.72 0.75
C VAL A 357 8.40 -5.27 2.19
N ARG A 358 7.90 -6.18 3.04
CA ARG A 358 7.72 -5.91 4.46
C ARG A 358 9.08 -5.74 5.18
N PRO A 359 9.24 -4.71 6.04
CA PRO A 359 10.51 -4.44 6.71
C PRO A 359 10.78 -5.26 7.97
N ALA A 360 9.74 -5.88 8.55
CA ALA A 360 9.83 -6.64 9.78
C ALA A 360 8.63 -7.58 9.99
N ASN A 361 8.85 -8.66 10.72
CA ASN A 361 7.81 -9.50 11.30
C ASN A 361 7.33 -8.89 12.61
N SER A 362 6.08 -8.42 12.64
CA SER A 362 5.47 -7.77 13.81
C SER A 362 5.34 -8.67 15.03
N LYS A 363 5.32 -10.00 14.85
CA LYS A 363 5.28 -10.97 15.97
C LYS A 363 6.65 -11.15 16.63
N LEU A 364 7.76 -10.89 15.92
CA LEU A 364 9.12 -11.11 16.42
C LEU A 364 9.80 -9.83 16.91
N ASP A 365 9.62 -8.73 16.20
CA ASP A 365 10.29 -7.46 16.51
C ASP A 365 9.32 -6.29 16.30
N ARG A 366 8.41 -6.10 17.28
CA ARG A 366 7.43 -5.00 17.29
C ARG A 366 8.11 -3.64 17.21
N GLU A 367 9.27 -3.47 17.84
CA GLU A 367 9.99 -2.19 17.82
C GLU A 367 10.45 -1.84 16.40
N ARG A 368 11.01 -2.82 15.69
CA ARG A 368 11.41 -2.65 14.29
C ARG A 368 10.21 -2.36 13.40
N THR A 369 9.10 -3.08 13.57
CA THR A 369 7.86 -2.82 12.83
C THR A 369 7.40 -1.38 13.00
N TRP A 370 7.27 -0.90 14.24
CA TRP A 370 6.79 0.45 14.50
C TRP A 370 7.76 1.52 14.03
N PHE A 371 9.07 1.32 14.20
CA PHE A 371 10.07 2.21 13.63
C PHE A 371 9.88 2.38 12.12
N PHE A 372 9.74 1.28 11.37
CA PHE A 372 9.54 1.37 9.93
C PHE A 372 8.17 1.89 9.53
N ALA A 373 7.12 1.69 10.34
CA ALA A 373 5.82 2.31 10.09
C ALA A 373 5.93 3.85 10.12
N TYR A 374 6.68 4.42 11.06
CA TYR A 374 6.93 5.87 11.10
C TYR A 374 7.82 6.35 9.95
N VAL A 375 8.87 5.58 9.59
CA VAL A 375 9.72 5.89 8.42
C VAL A 375 8.91 5.88 7.12
N GLN A 376 8.07 4.87 6.92
CA GLN A 376 7.18 4.79 5.75
C GLN A 376 6.21 5.96 5.71
N ASN A 377 5.61 6.34 6.85
CA ASN A 377 4.68 7.48 6.90
C ASN A 377 5.35 8.80 6.49
N TRP A 378 6.60 9.03 6.89
CA TRP A 378 7.36 10.19 6.44
C TRP A 378 7.48 10.23 4.91
N ILE A 379 7.88 9.11 4.29
CA ILE A 379 8.03 9.02 2.83
C ILE A 379 6.69 9.16 2.12
N ASN A 380 5.62 8.59 2.68
CA ASN A 380 4.27 8.71 2.16
C ASN A 380 3.79 10.17 2.12
N LEU A 381 4.08 10.97 3.16
CA LEU A 381 3.79 12.41 3.13
C LEU A 381 4.59 13.14 2.04
N GLU A 382 5.86 12.81 1.86
CA GLU A 382 6.67 13.38 0.77
C GLU A 382 6.10 13.04 -0.62
N GLU A 383 5.56 11.84 -0.79
CA GLU A 383 4.89 11.42 -2.03
C GLU A 383 3.59 12.18 -2.28
N LEU A 384 2.79 12.40 -1.23
CA LEU A 384 1.59 13.26 -1.28
C LEU A 384 1.94 14.73 -1.54
N GLY A 385 3.22 15.07 -1.59
CA GLY A 385 3.69 16.42 -1.89
C GLY A 385 3.75 17.31 -0.66
N TYR A 386 3.99 16.74 0.52
CA TYR A 386 4.30 17.50 1.73
C TYR A 386 5.80 17.49 1.98
N PHE A 387 6.28 18.47 2.75
CA PHE A 387 7.65 18.47 3.25
C PHE A 387 7.66 18.98 4.68
N TYR A 388 8.63 18.53 5.47
CA TYR A 388 8.78 18.99 6.84
C TYR A 388 9.71 20.19 6.92
N SER A 389 9.20 21.32 7.43
CA SER A 389 9.98 22.55 7.61
C SER A 389 10.49 22.66 9.04
N CYS A 390 11.80 22.53 9.24
CA CYS A 390 12.39 22.59 10.58
C CYS A 390 12.39 23.98 11.22
N SER A 391 12.42 25.04 10.42
CA SER A 391 12.27 26.41 10.93
C SER A 391 10.88 26.68 11.49
N ARG A 392 9.84 26.07 10.88
CA ARG A 392 8.43 26.19 11.32
C ARG A 392 7.97 25.05 12.22
N ARG A 393 8.75 23.97 12.32
CA ARG A 393 8.42 22.74 13.07
C ARG A 393 7.06 22.18 12.69
N SER A 394 6.82 22.12 11.38
CA SER A 394 5.53 21.73 10.79
C SER A 394 5.71 21.11 9.42
N TRP A 395 4.84 20.16 9.08
CA TRP A 395 4.63 19.72 7.70
C TRP A 395 3.86 20.77 6.91
N LEU A 396 4.29 21.03 5.68
CA LEU A 396 3.69 21.99 4.77
C LEU A 396 3.44 21.35 3.42
N GLU A 397 2.35 21.75 2.76
CA GLU A 397 2.10 21.38 1.38
C GLU A 397 3.16 22.01 0.47
N ASN A 398 3.70 21.22 -0.46
CA ASN A 398 4.73 21.62 -1.41
C ASN A 398 4.07 21.87 -2.78
N PRO A 399 3.69 23.10 -3.11
CA PRO A 399 2.95 23.37 -4.32
C PRO A 399 3.77 23.05 -5.57
N MET A 400 3.09 22.64 -6.64
CA MET A 400 3.68 22.49 -7.96
C MET A 400 3.87 23.87 -8.59
N ILE A 401 5.07 24.16 -9.10
CA ILE A 401 5.36 25.36 -9.90
C ILE A 401 5.14 25.07 -11.39
N ALA A 402 5.05 26.12 -12.21
CA ALA A 402 5.03 25.99 -13.66
C ALA A 402 6.20 25.10 -14.12
N LYS A 403 5.92 24.09 -14.96
CA LYS A 403 6.79 22.96 -15.37
C LYS A 403 6.68 21.66 -14.54
N GLY A 404 5.68 21.52 -13.68
CA GLY A 404 5.41 20.25 -12.99
C GLY A 404 6.48 19.84 -11.97
N LYS A 405 7.31 20.79 -11.52
CA LYS A 405 8.26 20.58 -10.42
C LYS A 405 7.63 21.08 -9.13
N ARG A 406 8.00 20.48 -8.00
CA ARG A 406 7.64 20.98 -6.68
C ARG A 406 8.46 22.25 -6.37
N LYS A 407 7.87 23.20 -5.64
CA LYS A 407 8.52 24.47 -5.28
C LYS A 407 9.76 24.24 -4.41
N TYR A 408 9.65 23.33 -3.45
CA TYR A 408 10.72 22.95 -2.53
C TYR A 408 11.28 21.57 -2.90
N PRO A 409 12.59 21.33 -2.72
CA PRO A 409 13.15 20.01 -2.93
C PRO A 409 12.54 19.01 -1.93
N LYS A 410 12.45 17.72 -2.30
CA LYS A 410 11.82 16.68 -1.47
C LYS A 410 12.43 16.56 -0.07
N HIS A 411 13.67 17.03 0.14
CA HIS A 411 14.42 16.81 1.37
C HIS A 411 14.97 18.12 1.97
N GLU A 412 14.17 19.19 2.02
CA GLU A 412 14.54 20.46 2.68
C GLU A 412 14.58 20.34 4.21
N THR A 413 15.47 19.47 4.69
CA THR A 413 15.71 19.17 6.11
C THR A 413 17.12 19.60 6.53
N SER A 414 17.82 20.35 5.68
CA SER A 414 19.11 20.94 6.02
C SER A 414 18.97 21.84 7.26
N GLY A 415 19.72 21.54 8.31
CA GLY A 415 19.71 22.31 9.56
C GLY A 415 18.65 21.88 10.58
N CYS A 416 17.95 20.77 10.38
CA CYS A 416 17.10 20.18 11.41
C CYS A 416 17.94 19.61 12.56
N SER A 417 17.56 19.92 13.81
CA SER A 417 18.09 19.20 14.96
C SER A 417 17.38 17.84 15.13
N ALA A 418 17.98 16.91 15.89
CA ALA A 418 17.32 15.67 16.30
C ALA A 418 15.90 15.90 16.87
N ARG A 419 15.72 16.98 17.63
CA ARG A 419 14.43 17.33 18.23
C ARG A 419 13.39 17.74 17.19
N ASP A 420 13.80 18.50 16.18
CA ASP A 420 12.89 18.94 15.12
C ASP A 420 12.44 17.73 14.29
N LEU A 421 13.35 16.79 14.01
CA LEU A 421 13.03 15.56 13.29
C LEU A 421 12.11 14.63 14.11
N ASP A 422 12.39 14.43 15.40
CA ASP A 422 11.52 13.66 16.30
C ASP A 422 10.07 14.19 16.27
N LEU A 423 9.91 15.51 16.34
CA LEU A 423 8.59 16.16 16.24
C LEU A 423 7.96 15.95 14.86
N GLY A 424 8.75 15.96 13.78
CA GLY A 424 8.26 15.69 12.43
C GLY A 424 7.67 14.30 12.28
N PHE A 425 8.28 13.27 12.87
CA PHE A 425 7.75 11.89 12.87
C PHE A 425 6.42 11.79 13.62
N GLU A 426 6.31 12.43 14.79
CA GLU A 426 5.06 12.46 15.56
C GLU A 426 3.95 13.19 14.79
N GLN A 427 4.26 14.37 14.24
CA GLN A 427 3.30 15.17 13.48
C GLN A 427 2.87 14.49 12.18
N ALA A 428 3.69 13.62 11.58
CA ALA A 428 3.36 12.97 10.32
C ALA A 428 2.02 12.20 10.39
N VAL A 429 1.76 11.51 11.51
CA VAL A 429 0.49 10.80 11.74
C VAL A 429 -0.69 11.78 11.88
N THR A 430 -0.46 12.93 12.53
CA THR A 430 -1.47 13.98 12.69
C THR A 430 -1.86 14.58 11.35
N ILE A 431 -0.88 14.81 10.46
CA ILE A 431 -1.12 15.33 9.12
C ILE A 431 -1.92 14.33 8.29
N MET A 432 -1.54 13.04 8.29
CA MET A 432 -2.36 12.01 7.63
C MET A 432 -3.81 12.02 8.13
N SER A 433 -4.01 12.16 9.45
CA SER A 433 -5.33 12.24 10.08
C SER A 433 -6.13 13.46 9.62
N SER A 434 -5.46 14.60 9.48
CA SER A 434 -6.06 15.81 8.91
C SER A 434 -6.44 15.62 7.45
N LEU A 435 -5.62 14.94 6.64
CA LEU A 435 -5.91 14.68 5.23
C LEU A 435 -7.12 13.76 5.08
N SER A 436 -7.18 12.69 5.87
CA SER A 436 -8.33 11.78 5.88
C SER A 436 -9.62 12.48 6.29
N SER A 437 -9.56 13.28 7.36
CA SER A 437 -10.71 14.07 7.83
C SER A 437 -11.18 15.08 6.78
N ALA A 438 -10.27 15.58 5.94
CA ALA A 438 -10.57 16.48 4.83
C ALA A 438 -10.92 15.74 3.53
N LEU A 439 -11.09 14.41 3.55
CA LEU A 439 -11.35 13.57 2.38
C LEU A 439 -10.35 13.78 1.24
N ARG A 440 -9.10 14.10 1.59
CA ARG A 440 -7.97 14.21 0.65
C ARG A 440 -7.24 12.87 0.55
N SER A 441 -6.44 12.71 -0.51
CA SER A 441 -5.53 11.58 -0.65
C SER A 441 -4.59 11.48 0.56
N HIS A 442 -4.57 10.30 1.18
CA HIS A 442 -3.86 10.00 2.42
C HIS A 442 -3.45 8.53 2.46
N TYR A 443 -2.72 8.14 3.50
CA TYR A 443 -2.48 6.73 3.81
C TYR A 443 -3.13 6.40 5.14
N ARG A 444 -3.69 5.19 5.24
CA ARG A 444 -4.21 4.63 6.50
C ARG A 444 -3.43 3.38 6.88
N PHE A 445 -3.12 3.24 8.16
CA PHE A 445 -2.41 2.07 8.66
C PHE A 445 -3.41 1.00 9.08
N ILE A 446 -3.22 -0.22 8.58
CA ILE A 446 -4.07 -1.37 8.92
C ILE A 446 -3.22 -2.40 9.66
N GLU A 447 -3.48 -2.59 10.94
CA GLU A 447 -2.96 -3.77 11.67
C GLU A 447 -3.75 -5.03 11.30
N TYR A 448 -5.08 -4.90 11.31
CA TYR A 448 -6.03 -5.99 11.13
C TYR A 448 -7.28 -5.47 10.40
N ASP A 449 -7.70 -6.11 9.30
CA ASP A 449 -8.92 -5.72 8.59
C ASP A 449 -10.16 -6.40 9.20
N GLY A 450 -10.49 -6.00 10.43
CA GLY A 450 -11.52 -6.62 11.27
C GLY A 450 -12.94 -6.05 11.13
N ARG A 451 -13.16 -5.16 10.17
CA ARG A 451 -14.47 -4.49 9.98
C ARG A 451 -15.53 -5.47 9.48
N PRO A 452 -16.84 -5.17 9.62
CA PRO A 452 -17.88 -5.96 8.98
C PRO A 452 -17.64 -6.08 7.47
N GLY A 453 -17.52 -7.31 6.96
CA GLY A 453 -17.13 -7.55 5.56
C GLY A 453 -15.64 -7.38 5.26
N GLY A 454 -14.81 -7.20 6.29
CA GLY A 454 -13.35 -7.20 6.19
C GLY A 454 -12.80 -8.56 5.80
N SER A 455 -11.54 -8.58 5.34
CA SER A 455 -10.84 -9.83 5.05
C SER A 455 -10.51 -10.64 6.30
N HIS A 456 -10.52 -9.99 7.48
CA HIS A 456 -10.09 -10.58 8.75
C HIS A 456 -8.63 -11.06 8.73
N GLU A 457 -7.78 -10.39 7.96
CA GLU A 457 -6.34 -10.67 7.84
C GLU A 457 -5.47 -9.63 8.57
N LEU A 458 -4.25 -10.03 8.95
CA LEU A 458 -3.25 -9.16 9.57
C LEU A 458 -2.35 -8.53 8.49
N LEU A 459 -2.27 -7.19 8.47
CA LEU A 459 -1.59 -6.45 7.40
C LEU A 459 -0.32 -5.74 7.88
N PHE A 460 -0.38 -4.99 8.99
CA PHE A 460 0.68 -4.12 9.52
C PHE A 460 1.34 -3.25 8.43
N THR A 461 0.52 -2.52 7.67
CA THR A 461 0.97 -1.74 6.51
C THR A 461 0.19 -0.44 6.36
N TRP A 462 0.82 0.55 5.72
CA TRP A 462 0.13 1.75 5.23
C TRP A 462 -0.46 1.45 3.85
N VAL A 463 -1.78 1.60 3.69
CA VAL A 463 -2.44 1.48 2.40
C VAL A 463 -2.90 2.84 1.88
N PRO A 464 -2.79 3.12 0.57
CA PRO A 464 -3.25 4.37 0.00
C PRO A 464 -4.78 4.45 -0.02
N ASP A 465 -5.32 5.61 0.38
CA ASP A 465 -6.73 5.98 0.27
C ASP A 465 -6.80 7.34 -0.43
N ASN A 466 -7.65 7.46 -1.44
CA ASN A 466 -7.77 8.67 -2.24
C ASN A 466 -8.84 9.64 -1.70
N GLY A 467 -9.39 9.36 -0.52
CA GLY A 467 -10.40 10.18 0.15
C GLY A 467 -11.78 10.14 -0.50
N LYS A 468 -11.95 9.41 -1.61
CA LYS A 468 -13.24 9.28 -2.28
C LYS A 468 -14.15 8.34 -1.49
N ARG A 469 -15.44 8.68 -1.45
CA ARG A 469 -16.45 7.98 -0.67
C ARG A 469 -17.71 7.78 -1.51
N LEU A 470 -18.53 6.79 -1.18
CA LEU A 470 -19.83 6.64 -1.84
C LEU A 470 -20.82 7.66 -1.27
N ALA A 471 -21.77 8.13 -2.07
CA ALA A 471 -22.73 9.15 -1.64
C ALA A 471 -23.57 8.75 -0.42
N CYS A 472 -23.86 7.45 -0.29
CA CYS A 472 -24.60 6.87 0.82
C CYS A 472 -23.78 6.74 2.12
N ASP A 473 -22.47 6.98 2.07
CA ASP A 473 -21.53 6.62 3.12
C ASP A 473 -21.51 7.66 4.26
N ALA A 474 -22.69 8.18 4.59
CA ALA A 474 -22.88 9.18 5.64
C ALA A 474 -22.41 8.64 7.01
N ARG A 475 -22.55 7.32 7.25
CA ARG A 475 -22.03 6.68 8.47
C ARG A 475 -20.51 6.66 8.54
N ALA A 476 -19.78 6.47 7.43
CA ALA A 476 -18.31 6.56 7.47
C ALA A 476 -17.80 7.99 7.66
N LEU A 477 -18.62 9.01 7.39
CA LEU A 477 -18.31 10.39 7.77
C LEU A 477 -18.49 10.64 9.28
N GLU A 478 -19.37 9.88 9.93
CA GLU A 478 -19.62 9.96 11.37
C GLU A 478 -18.65 9.09 12.19
N GLU A 479 -18.31 7.90 11.71
CA GLU A 479 -17.36 6.99 12.34
C GLU A 479 -15.92 7.39 11.99
N LYS A 480 -15.29 8.17 12.89
CA LYS A 480 -13.85 8.46 12.80
C LYS A 480 -13.04 7.19 13.07
N GLU A 481 -12.80 6.39 12.05
CA GLU A 481 -11.79 5.32 12.11
C GLU A 481 -10.42 5.95 12.38
N SER A 482 -9.71 5.45 13.41
CA SER A 482 -8.34 5.88 13.64
C SER A 482 -7.45 5.42 12.48
N LEU A 483 -6.70 6.36 11.89
CA LEU A 483 -5.75 6.05 10.82
C LEU A 483 -4.51 5.30 11.29
N PHE A 484 -4.18 5.41 12.57
CA PHE A 484 -2.98 4.83 13.16
C PHE A 484 -3.25 4.43 14.62
N PRO A 485 -2.68 3.33 15.12
CA PRO A 485 -2.96 2.87 16.48
C PRO A 485 -2.63 3.94 17.54
N GLU A 486 -3.59 4.24 18.41
CA GLU A 486 -3.48 5.31 19.40
C GLU A 486 -2.47 4.99 20.52
N ASP A 487 -2.20 3.71 20.75
CA ASP A 487 -1.25 3.21 21.76
C ASP A 487 0.20 3.20 21.27
N ILE A 488 0.45 3.57 20.01
CA ILE A 488 1.77 3.54 19.40
C ILE A 488 2.33 4.95 19.20
N SER A 489 3.32 5.31 20.01
CA SER A 489 4.04 6.58 19.90
C SER A 489 5.45 6.42 19.30
N TRP A 490 5.92 7.42 18.57
CA TRP A 490 7.31 7.50 18.12
C TRP A 490 8.28 7.47 19.31
N LYS A 491 9.27 6.58 19.23
CA LYS A 491 10.34 6.53 20.24
C LYS A 491 11.38 7.60 19.93
N THR A 492 11.24 8.76 20.56
CA THR A 492 12.15 9.90 20.35
C THR A 492 13.62 9.53 20.53
N PHE A 493 14.47 10.04 19.64
CA PHE A 493 15.91 10.00 19.80
C PHE A 493 16.34 10.98 20.90
N ASN A 494 15.52 12.00 21.19
CA ASN A 494 15.74 13.04 22.19
C ASN A 494 15.11 12.86 23.59
N SER A 495 14.67 11.65 23.97
CA SER A 495 14.10 11.45 25.30
C SER A 495 15.12 11.78 26.41
N ARG A 496 14.83 12.83 27.20
CA ARG A 496 15.22 12.85 28.62
C ARG A 496 14.35 11.78 29.29
N LYS A 497 14.89 11.01 30.24
CA LYS A 497 14.01 10.35 31.21
C LYS A 497 13.16 11.46 31.80
N ARG A 498 11.88 11.55 31.41
CA ARG A 498 10.92 12.33 32.17
C ARG A 498 10.95 11.67 33.54
N ASN A 499 11.58 12.32 34.51
CA ASN A 499 11.27 12.01 35.91
C ASN A 499 9.75 12.03 35.97
N SER A 500 9.15 10.90 36.33
CA SER A 500 7.70 10.84 36.37
C SER A 500 7.23 11.95 37.30
N ARG A 501 6.03 12.51 37.09
CA ARG A 501 5.46 13.49 38.03
C ARG A 501 5.40 12.93 39.47
N TYR A 502 5.50 11.61 39.63
CA TYR A 502 5.58 10.90 40.91
C TYR A 502 6.98 10.87 41.55
N ASP A 503 8.04 11.21 40.83
CA ASP A 503 9.41 11.29 41.39
C ASP A 503 9.72 12.66 42.03
N ILE A 504 8.82 13.64 41.88
CA ILE A 504 8.95 14.99 42.47
C ILE A 504 8.18 15.10 43.81
N ILE A 505 7.36 14.09 44.14
CA ILE A 505 6.67 13.98 45.43
C ILE A 505 7.31 12.81 46.19
N ARG A 506 8.56 12.96 46.63
CA ARG A 506 9.17 12.16 47.70
C ARG A 506 10.15 12.99 48.50
#